data_AF-Q64GG9-F1
#
_entry.id   AF-Q64GG9-F1
#
_cell.length_a   1.000
_cell.length_b   1.000
_cell.length_c   1.000
_cell.angle_alpha   90.00
_cell.angle_beta   90.00
_cell.angle_gamma   90.00
#
_symmetry.space_group_name_H-M   'P 1'
#
loop_
_entity.id
_entity.type
_entity.pdbx_description
1 polymer ?
#
loop_
_entity_poly.entity_id
_entity_poly.type
_entity_poly.pdbx_seq_one_letter_code
_entity_poly.pdbx_strand_id
1 'polypeptide(L)'
;PAQSVLGHELSHNFTALHSGLMYEGQSGGINESFSDMAAIALLDYLSKDYPWYWDGEDWTIGREAVKSGQPIRYLDDPAKDGMSIGHASEYTDALDVHITSGVFNKAFYLLAHKPGWSIQKAFQVMVDANMNYWSPIAYYDFAACGVIQATIDKHWDKTPVIEAFAEVGVVCPMHKS
;
A
#
# COMPACT_ATOMS: atom_id res chain seq x y z
N PRO A 1 12.03 -0.93 -17.90
CA PRO A 1 10.59 -0.70 -18.24
C PRO A 1 10.02 0.29 -17.21
N ALA A 2 9.47 1.44 -17.60
CA ALA A 2 9.15 2.55 -16.68
C ALA A 2 7.72 2.52 -16.06
N GLN A 3 7.03 1.38 -16.16
CA GLN A 3 5.61 1.28 -15.86
C GLN A 3 5.29 1.47 -14.38
N SER A 4 6.16 0.99 -13.48
CA SER A 4 5.88 1.05 -12.04
C SER A 4 5.92 2.51 -11.56
N VAL A 5 6.92 3.28 -12.01
CA VAL A 5 7.02 4.72 -11.72
C VAL A 5 5.84 5.49 -12.31
N LEU A 6 5.45 5.23 -13.56
CA LEU A 6 4.30 5.91 -14.16
C LEU A 6 2.98 5.58 -13.45
N GLY A 7 2.77 4.32 -13.06
CA GLY A 7 1.60 3.88 -12.29
C GLY A 7 1.53 4.57 -10.93
N HIS A 8 2.66 4.70 -10.26
CA HIS A 8 2.81 5.41 -8.99
C HIS A 8 2.41 6.90 -9.13
N GLU A 9 3.05 7.64 -10.05
CA GLU A 9 2.81 9.09 -10.20
C GLU A 9 1.37 9.42 -10.62
N LEU A 10 0.77 8.60 -11.49
CA LEU A 10 -0.64 8.76 -11.86
C LEU A 10 -1.58 8.53 -10.66
N SER A 11 -1.20 7.66 -9.73
CA SER A 11 -2.02 7.30 -8.58
C SER A 11 -2.03 8.37 -7.50
N HIS A 12 -1.02 9.26 -7.43
CA HIS A 12 -1.13 10.48 -6.63
C HIS A 12 -2.29 11.36 -7.07
N ASN A 13 -2.53 11.49 -8.38
CA ASN A 13 -3.69 12.24 -8.88
C ASN A 13 -5.01 11.56 -8.46
N PHE A 14 -5.06 10.23 -8.46
CA PHE A 14 -6.23 9.51 -7.95
C PHE A 14 -6.48 9.84 -6.49
N THR A 15 -5.44 9.76 -5.64
CA THR A 15 -5.55 10.12 -4.21
C THR A 15 -5.98 11.59 -4.03
N ALA A 16 -5.42 12.51 -4.81
CA ALA A 16 -5.74 13.94 -4.73
C ALA A 16 -7.20 14.25 -5.11
N LEU A 17 -7.79 13.50 -6.04
CA LEU A 17 -9.19 13.67 -6.46
C LEU A 17 -10.21 12.99 -5.54
N HIS A 18 -9.76 12.12 -4.63
CA HIS A 18 -10.62 11.36 -3.71
C HIS A 18 -10.35 11.73 -2.25
N SER A 19 -9.63 10.89 -1.49
CA SER A 19 -9.38 11.13 -0.06
C SER A 19 -8.64 12.43 0.24
N GLY A 20 -7.84 12.92 -0.71
CA GLY A 20 -7.02 14.12 -0.54
C GLY A 20 -5.97 13.97 0.57
N LEU A 21 -5.46 12.75 0.79
CA LEU A 21 -4.43 12.47 1.80
C LEU A 21 -3.29 13.49 1.70
N MET A 22 -3.07 14.23 2.78
CA MET A 22 -2.02 15.24 2.87
C MET A 22 -0.66 14.57 2.79
N TYR A 23 0.27 15.20 2.09
CA TYR A 23 1.60 14.67 1.82
C TYR A 23 2.57 14.97 2.98
N GLU A 24 2.18 14.57 4.20
CA GLU A 24 2.96 14.73 5.44
C GLU A 24 2.60 13.63 6.45
N GLY A 25 3.54 13.30 7.33
CA GLY A 25 3.34 12.30 8.39
C GLY A 25 2.75 10.97 7.89
N GLN A 26 1.83 10.40 8.67
CA GLN A 26 1.20 9.12 8.32
C GLN A 26 0.29 9.20 7.10
N SER A 27 -0.45 10.30 6.91
CA SER A 27 -1.30 10.46 5.72
C SER A 27 -0.46 10.49 4.44
N GLY A 28 0.71 11.10 4.50
CA GLY A 28 1.67 11.13 3.39
C GLY A 28 2.28 9.77 3.12
N GLY A 29 2.64 9.02 4.18
CA GLY A 29 3.08 7.63 4.05
C GLY A 29 1.99 6.73 3.41
N ILE A 30 0.72 6.90 3.78
CA ILE A 30 -0.40 6.18 3.15
C ILE A 30 -0.56 6.60 1.69
N ASN A 31 -0.38 7.89 1.37
CA ASN A 31 -0.46 8.42 0.01
C ASN A 31 0.62 7.78 -0.89
N GLU A 32 1.88 7.81 -0.46
CA GLU A 32 3.00 7.13 -1.12
C GLU A 32 2.75 5.63 -1.29
N SER A 33 2.29 4.98 -0.22
CA SER A 33 2.04 3.55 -0.24
C SER A 33 0.92 3.19 -1.22
N PHE A 34 -0.18 3.94 -1.27
CA PHE A 34 -1.24 3.69 -2.25
C PHE A 34 -0.72 3.74 -3.70
N SER A 35 0.17 4.68 -4.00
CA SER A 35 0.83 4.78 -5.31
C SER A 35 1.76 3.60 -5.60
N ASP A 36 2.52 3.11 -4.61
CA ASP A 36 3.32 1.87 -4.74
C ASP A 36 2.42 0.63 -4.95
N MET A 37 1.30 0.51 -4.23
CA MET A 37 0.34 -0.58 -4.42
C MET A 37 -0.25 -0.57 -5.83
N ALA A 38 -0.56 0.62 -6.35
CA ALA A 38 -1.10 0.79 -7.70
C ALA A 38 -0.08 0.37 -8.77
N ALA A 39 1.21 0.61 -8.55
CA ALA A 39 2.27 0.15 -9.42
C ALA A 39 2.33 -1.40 -9.47
N ILE A 40 2.27 -2.08 -8.33
CA ILE A 40 2.18 -3.56 -8.29
C ILE A 40 0.89 -4.07 -8.94
N ALA A 41 -0.25 -3.44 -8.67
CA ALA A 41 -1.52 -3.81 -9.27
C ALA A 41 -1.51 -3.64 -10.81
N LEU A 42 -0.82 -2.62 -11.33
CA LEU A 42 -0.63 -2.44 -12.77
C LEU A 42 0.23 -3.56 -13.36
N LEU A 43 1.30 -3.97 -12.68
CA LEU A 43 2.14 -5.10 -13.13
C LEU A 43 1.35 -6.41 -13.14
N ASP A 44 0.56 -6.70 -12.09
CA ASP A 44 -0.37 -7.86 -12.05
C ASP A 44 -1.40 -7.81 -13.17
N TYR A 45 -1.93 -6.63 -13.47
CA TYR A 45 -2.90 -6.45 -14.54
C TYR A 45 -2.28 -6.73 -15.91
N LEU A 46 -1.10 -6.17 -16.19
CA LEU A 46 -0.41 -6.34 -17.47
C LEU A 46 0.11 -7.77 -17.67
N SER A 47 0.59 -8.44 -16.61
CA SER A 47 1.19 -9.78 -16.73
C SER A 47 0.20 -10.86 -17.19
N LYS A 48 -1.12 -10.63 -17.02
CA LYS A 48 -2.19 -11.53 -17.50
C LYS A 48 -2.16 -11.73 -19.00
N ASP A 49 -1.92 -10.65 -19.75
CA ASP A 49 -1.83 -10.69 -21.22
C ASP A 49 -0.36 -10.66 -21.71
N TYR A 50 0.54 -10.16 -20.87
CA TYR A 50 1.93 -9.88 -21.21
C TYR A 50 2.88 -10.37 -20.10
N PRO A 51 3.03 -11.70 -19.93
CA PRO A 51 3.71 -12.31 -18.77
C PRO A 51 5.21 -11.98 -18.67
N TRP A 52 5.82 -11.44 -19.73
CA TRP A 52 7.22 -10.99 -19.69
C TRP A 52 7.43 -9.67 -18.94
N TYR A 53 6.37 -8.95 -18.57
CA TYR A 53 6.51 -7.72 -17.79
C TYR A 53 6.79 -7.98 -16.31
N TRP A 54 6.26 -9.08 -15.75
CA TRP A 54 6.37 -9.37 -14.33
C TRP A 54 6.02 -10.84 -14.05
N ASP A 55 6.81 -11.49 -13.21
CA ASP A 55 6.68 -12.89 -12.83
C ASP A 55 5.79 -13.12 -11.60
N GLY A 56 5.37 -12.04 -10.93
CA GLY A 56 4.58 -12.09 -9.70
C GLY A 56 5.40 -12.16 -8.41
N GLU A 57 6.73 -12.23 -8.51
CA GLU A 57 7.64 -12.40 -7.35
C GLU A 57 8.35 -11.10 -6.96
N ASP A 58 8.59 -10.18 -7.91
CA ASP A 58 9.28 -8.91 -7.62
C ASP A 58 8.34 -7.85 -7.03
N TRP A 59 8.34 -7.70 -5.70
CA TRP A 59 7.54 -6.72 -4.96
C TRP A 59 8.30 -5.42 -4.70
N THR A 60 9.10 -4.98 -5.67
CA THR A 60 9.97 -3.82 -5.54
C THR A 60 9.58 -2.67 -6.47
N ILE A 61 9.95 -1.44 -6.09
CA ILE A 61 9.62 -0.22 -6.82
C ILE A 61 10.88 0.50 -7.30
N GLY A 62 10.81 1.06 -8.51
CA GLY A 62 11.75 2.08 -8.97
C GLY A 62 13.04 1.55 -9.59
N ARG A 63 13.16 0.25 -9.88
CA ARG A 63 14.33 -0.33 -10.58
C ARG A 63 14.62 0.39 -11.90
N GLU A 64 13.58 0.81 -12.60
CA GLU A 64 13.67 1.55 -13.87
C GLU A 64 14.13 3.00 -13.74
N ALA A 65 14.06 3.57 -12.54
CA ALA A 65 14.36 4.97 -12.28
C ALA A 65 15.84 5.15 -11.95
N VAL A 66 16.55 4.06 -11.67
CA VAL A 66 17.96 4.06 -11.23
C VAL A 66 18.83 3.35 -12.26
N LYS A 67 19.94 3.98 -12.68
CA LYS A 67 20.88 3.41 -13.67
C LYS A 67 21.48 2.06 -13.25
N SER A 68 21.60 1.82 -11.95
CA SER A 68 22.11 0.55 -11.40
C SER A 68 21.09 -0.60 -11.49
N GLY A 69 19.81 -0.31 -11.75
CA GLY A 69 18.72 -1.28 -11.69
C GLY A 69 18.39 -1.76 -10.26
N GLN A 70 18.99 -1.14 -9.24
CA GLN A 70 18.67 -1.43 -7.85
C GLN A 70 17.28 -0.86 -7.52
N PRO A 71 16.43 -1.63 -6.81
CA PRO A 71 15.19 -1.10 -6.30
C PRO A 71 15.40 0.07 -5.35
N ILE A 72 14.41 0.96 -5.29
CA ILE A 72 14.36 2.05 -4.32
C ILE A 72 13.61 1.62 -3.06
N ARG A 73 12.54 0.84 -3.21
CA ARG A 73 11.68 0.36 -2.12
C ARG A 73 11.29 -1.11 -2.31
N TYR A 74 10.90 -1.73 -1.21
CA TYR A 74 10.54 -3.13 -1.10
C TYR A 74 9.22 -3.23 -0.32
N LEU A 75 8.15 -3.75 -0.94
CA LEU A 75 6.87 -3.89 -0.24
C LEU A 75 6.86 -5.10 0.70
N ASP A 76 7.59 -6.17 0.35
CA ASP A 76 7.70 -7.40 1.15
C ASP A 76 8.48 -7.17 2.46
N ASP A 77 9.54 -6.38 2.39
CA ASP A 77 10.40 -6.05 3.52
C ASP A 77 10.99 -4.63 3.37
N PRO A 78 10.24 -3.59 3.79
CA PRO A 78 10.64 -2.19 3.61
C PRO A 78 12.06 -1.87 4.11
N ALA A 79 12.50 -2.50 5.20
CA ALA A 79 13.81 -2.24 5.80
C ALA A 79 15.00 -2.61 4.88
N LYS A 80 14.77 -3.36 3.79
CA LYS A 80 15.82 -3.73 2.81
C LYS A 80 16.44 -2.54 2.10
N ASP A 81 15.75 -1.40 2.02
CA ASP A 81 16.34 -0.16 1.48
C ASP A 81 17.24 0.57 2.49
N GLY A 82 17.29 0.09 3.75
CA GLY A 82 18.10 0.62 4.83
C GLY A 82 17.51 1.83 5.54
N MET A 83 16.30 2.28 5.18
CA MET A 83 15.65 3.47 5.74
C MET A 83 14.18 3.25 6.10
N SER A 84 13.40 2.66 5.20
CA SER A 84 11.94 2.50 5.34
C SER A 84 11.55 1.64 6.52
N ILE A 85 10.47 2.02 7.17
CA ILE A 85 9.94 1.32 8.34
C ILE A 85 8.94 0.23 7.93
N GLY A 86 9.01 -0.92 8.58
CA GLY A 86 8.10 -2.04 8.31
C GLY A 86 6.96 -2.16 9.32
N HIS A 87 7.02 -1.40 10.43
CA HIS A 87 6.06 -1.48 11.52
C HIS A 87 5.73 -0.10 12.07
N ALA A 88 4.47 0.14 12.41
CA ALA A 88 3.97 1.45 12.87
C ALA A 88 4.65 1.96 14.15
N SER A 89 5.20 1.07 14.99
CA SER A 89 5.96 1.47 16.20
C SER A 89 7.28 2.18 15.91
N GLU A 90 7.80 2.08 14.67
CA GLU A 90 9.03 2.73 14.24
C GLU A 90 8.77 4.14 13.70
N TYR A 91 7.50 4.54 13.57
CA TYR A 91 7.12 5.85 13.07
C TYR A 91 7.58 6.98 13.99
N THR A 92 8.09 8.05 13.39
CA THR A 92 8.26 9.36 14.03
C THR A 92 7.87 10.46 13.05
N ASP A 93 7.42 11.61 13.55
CA ASP A 93 7.01 12.75 12.69
C ASP A 93 8.17 13.36 11.87
N ALA A 94 9.42 12.99 12.16
CA ALA A 94 10.60 13.43 11.41
C ALA A 94 10.90 12.58 10.17
N LEU A 95 10.24 11.42 10.02
CA LEU A 95 10.47 10.54 8.88
C LEU A 95 9.79 11.06 7.62
N ASP A 96 10.47 10.89 6.50
CA ASP A 96 9.93 11.22 5.19
C ASP A 96 8.79 10.27 4.78
N VAL A 97 7.86 10.75 3.95
CA VAL A 97 6.70 9.96 3.50
C VAL A 97 7.08 8.71 2.72
N HIS A 98 8.19 8.74 1.97
CA HIS A 98 8.70 7.57 1.25
C HIS A 98 9.23 6.48 2.20
N ILE A 99 9.61 6.85 3.42
CA ILE A 99 10.10 5.95 4.48
C ILE A 99 8.91 5.37 5.25
N THR A 100 7.94 6.22 5.58
CA THR A 100 6.76 5.87 6.37
C THR A 100 5.71 5.09 5.57
N SER A 101 5.81 5.09 4.24
CA SER A 101 4.97 4.26 3.36
C SER A 101 5.16 2.76 3.55
N GLY A 102 6.33 2.34 4.06
CA GLY A 102 6.68 0.95 4.30
C GLY A 102 5.64 0.18 5.14
N VAL A 103 4.99 0.84 6.10
CA VAL A 103 3.94 0.23 6.94
C VAL A 103 2.77 -0.27 6.10
N PHE A 104 2.19 0.59 5.25
CA PHE A 104 1.06 0.22 4.40
C PHE A 104 1.48 -0.66 3.22
N ASN A 105 2.71 -0.47 2.72
CA ASN A 105 3.31 -1.31 1.69
C ASN A 105 3.38 -2.77 2.14
N LYS A 106 3.88 -3.00 3.35
CA LYS A 106 3.96 -4.33 3.94
C LYS A 106 2.59 -4.89 4.28
N ALA A 107 1.66 -4.09 4.81
CA ALA A 107 0.27 -4.54 5.03
C ALA A 107 -0.39 -5.02 3.73
N PHE A 108 -0.19 -4.29 2.62
CA PHE A 108 -0.71 -4.68 1.31
C PHE A 108 -0.07 -5.96 0.78
N TYR A 109 1.25 -6.09 0.87
CA TYR A 109 1.96 -7.33 0.53
C TYR A 109 1.38 -8.52 1.29
N LEU A 110 1.26 -8.40 2.62
CA LEU A 110 0.72 -9.47 3.48
C LEU A 110 -0.72 -9.83 3.09
N LEU A 111 -1.58 -8.83 2.89
CA LEU A 111 -2.98 -9.03 2.52
C LEU A 111 -3.10 -9.76 1.17
N ALA A 112 -2.32 -9.37 0.17
CA ALA A 112 -2.33 -10.00 -1.15
C ALA A 112 -1.94 -11.48 -1.11
N HIS A 113 -1.19 -11.92 -0.08
CA HIS A 113 -0.75 -13.30 0.12
C HIS A 113 -1.64 -14.10 1.09
N LYS A 114 -2.67 -13.50 1.70
CA LYS A 114 -3.60 -14.25 2.56
C LYS A 114 -4.44 -15.24 1.71
N PRO A 115 -4.83 -16.39 2.28
CA PRO A 115 -5.69 -17.34 1.59
C PRO A 115 -6.99 -16.69 1.08
N GLY A 116 -7.33 -16.89 -0.20
CA GLY A 116 -8.53 -16.30 -0.81
C GLY A 116 -8.41 -14.82 -1.20
N TRP A 117 -7.21 -14.25 -1.06
CA TRP A 117 -6.86 -12.92 -1.54
C TRP A 117 -5.94 -13.01 -2.76
N SER A 118 -5.89 -11.88 -3.47
CA SER A 118 -5.03 -11.65 -4.63
C SER A 118 -4.67 -10.16 -4.64
N ILE A 119 -3.66 -9.79 -5.44
CA ILE A 119 -3.27 -8.39 -5.64
C ILE A 119 -4.48 -7.55 -6.06
N GLN A 120 -5.28 -8.06 -7.01
CA GLN A 120 -6.49 -7.39 -7.45
C GLN A 120 -7.50 -7.16 -6.32
N LYS A 121 -7.79 -8.17 -5.49
CA LYS A 121 -8.73 -8.01 -4.36
C LYS A 121 -8.18 -7.08 -3.29
N ALA A 122 -6.91 -7.20 -2.95
CA ALA A 122 -6.23 -6.35 -1.98
C ALA A 122 -6.26 -4.89 -2.45
N PHE A 123 -5.94 -4.63 -3.72
CA PHE A 123 -5.90 -3.26 -4.24
C PHE A 123 -7.30 -2.67 -4.34
N GLN A 124 -8.31 -3.48 -4.67
CA GLN A 124 -9.70 -3.00 -4.74
C GLN A 124 -10.20 -2.44 -3.40
N VAL A 125 -9.89 -3.08 -2.27
CA VAL A 125 -10.32 -2.55 -0.96
C VAL A 125 -9.53 -1.31 -0.53
N MET A 126 -8.29 -1.15 -1.01
CA MET A 126 -7.51 0.08 -0.83
C MET A 126 -8.08 1.23 -1.67
N VAL A 127 -8.47 0.95 -2.92
CA VAL A 127 -9.17 1.91 -3.81
C VAL A 127 -10.48 2.36 -3.17
N ASP A 128 -11.31 1.43 -2.73
CA ASP A 128 -12.59 1.74 -2.10
C ASP A 128 -12.41 2.55 -0.80
N ALA A 129 -11.35 2.26 -0.02
CA ALA A 129 -10.99 3.03 1.15
C ALA A 129 -10.56 4.47 0.80
N ASN A 130 -9.72 4.63 -0.23
CA ASN A 130 -9.30 5.93 -0.73
C ASN A 130 -10.49 6.76 -1.26
N MET A 131 -11.45 6.12 -1.93
CA MET A 131 -12.63 6.80 -2.48
C MET A 131 -13.65 7.20 -1.42
N ASN A 132 -13.88 6.36 -0.40
CA ASN A 132 -15.08 6.47 0.42
C ASN A 132 -14.82 6.66 1.92
N TYR A 133 -13.61 6.37 2.42
CA TYR A 133 -13.35 6.24 3.85
C TYR A 133 -12.19 7.06 4.38
N TRP A 134 -11.12 7.21 3.61
CA TRP A 134 -9.96 8.00 4.02
C TRP A 134 -10.27 9.49 3.97
N SER A 135 -9.65 10.24 4.88
CA SER A 135 -9.72 11.69 4.95
C SER A 135 -8.31 12.27 4.79
N PRO A 136 -8.18 13.59 4.50
CA PRO A 136 -6.87 14.21 4.28
C PRO A 136 -5.85 13.98 5.39
N ILE A 137 -6.29 13.84 6.63
CA ILE A 137 -5.44 13.70 7.83
C ILE A 137 -5.43 12.27 8.40
N ALA A 138 -5.79 11.26 7.60
CA ALA A 138 -5.88 9.89 8.10
C ALA A 138 -4.53 9.39 8.64
N TYR A 139 -4.56 8.83 9.84
CA TYR A 139 -3.45 8.09 10.44
C TYR A 139 -3.69 6.58 10.25
N TYR A 140 -2.64 5.77 10.43
CA TYR A 140 -2.62 4.35 10.04
C TYR A 140 -3.83 3.55 10.57
N ASP A 141 -4.11 3.65 11.86
CA ASP A 141 -5.21 2.91 12.49
C ASP A 141 -6.58 3.29 11.93
N PHE A 142 -6.81 4.58 11.67
CA PHE A 142 -8.05 5.07 11.06
C PHE A 142 -8.15 4.63 9.60
N ALA A 143 -7.05 4.70 8.85
CA ALA A 143 -7.01 4.24 7.47
C ALA A 143 -7.28 2.73 7.36
N ALA A 144 -6.75 1.92 8.29
CA ALA A 144 -7.06 0.49 8.37
C ALA A 144 -8.55 0.22 8.65
N CYS A 145 -9.22 1.03 9.49
CA CYS A 145 -10.67 0.95 9.64
C CYS A 145 -11.41 1.15 8.30
N GLY A 146 -10.95 2.09 7.46
CA GLY A 146 -11.52 2.32 6.14
C GLY A 146 -11.40 1.11 5.22
N VAL A 147 -10.26 0.43 5.21
CA VAL A 147 -10.06 -0.79 4.41
C VAL A 147 -10.92 -1.95 4.93
N ILE A 148 -11.06 -2.08 6.25
CA ILE A 148 -11.96 -3.06 6.88
C ILE A 148 -13.41 -2.77 6.48
N GLN A 149 -13.85 -1.52 6.54
CA GLN A 149 -15.21 -1.14 6.17
C GLN A 149 -15.48 -1.38 4.67
N ALA A 150 -14.55 -1.00 3.79
CA ALA A 150 -14.63 -1.31 2.37
C ALA A 150 -14.77 -2.83 2.11
N THR A 151 -14.08 -3.65 2.90
CA THR A 151 -14.18 -5.12 2.81
C THR A 151 -15.55 -5.63 3.26
N ILE A 152 -16.11 -5.05 4.33
CA ILE A 152 -17.45 -5.36 4.83
C ILE A 152 -18.52 -5.02 3.79
N ASP A 153 -18.42 -3.88 3.12
CA ASP A 153 -19.42 -3.44 2.13
C ASP A 153 -19.46 -4.35 0.90
N LYS A 154 -18.34 -5.00 0.59
CA LYS A 154 -18.27 -6.04 -0.45
C LYS A 154 -18.80 -7.40 0.00
N HIS A 155 -19.21 -7.53 1.26
CA HIS A 155 -19.56 -8.79 1.90
C HIS A 155 -18.42 -9.81 1.84
N TRP A 156 -17.16 -9.35 1.89
CA TRP A 156 -15.98 -10.20 1.96
C TRP A 156 -15.56 -10.44 3.41
N ASP A 157 -14.82 -11.53 3.65
CA ASP A 157 -14.24 -11.78 4.97
C ASP A 157 -13.17 -10.73 5.29
N LYS A 158 -13.42 -9.96 6.35
CA LYS A 158 -12.51 -8.90 6.83
C LYS A 158 -11.35 -9.44 7.66
N THR A 159 -11.39 -10.69 8.11
CA THR A 159 -10.38 -11.26 9.01
C THR A 159 -8.97 -11.14 8.44
N PRO A 160 -8.71 -11.48 7.16
CA PRO A 160 -7.37 -11.36 6.59
C PRO A 160 -6.85 -9.92 6.51
N VAL A 161 -7.73 -8.93 6.37
CA VAL A 161 -7.37 -7.50 6.40
C VAL A 161 -6.93 -7.10 7.80
N ILE A 162 -7.70 -7.49 8.82
CA ILE A 162 -7.37 -7.21 10.22
C ILE A 162 -6.02 -7.84 10.57
N GLU A 163 -5.78 -9.09 10.19
CA GLU A 163 -4.52 -9.78 10.44
C GLU A 163 -3.33 -9.09 9.75
N ALA A 164 -3.46 -8.76 8.46
CA ALA A 164 -2.38 -8.13 7.70
C ALA A 164 -1.97 -6.77 8.28
N PHE A 165 -2.92 -5.95 8.74
CA PHE A 165 -2.60 -4.69 9.43
C PHE A 165 -2.03 -4.91 10.82
N ALA A 166 -2.52 -5.90 11.57
CA ALA A 166 -1.97 -6.22 12.90
C ALA A 166 -0.50 -6.64 12.84
N GLU A 167 -0.08 -7.35 11.78
CA GLU A 167 1.32 -7.75 11.56
C GLU A 167 2.29 -6.57 11.35
N VAL A 168 1.78 -5.39 10.97
CA VAL A 168 2.56 -4.15 10.85
C VAL A 168 2.26 -3.15 11.98
N GLY A 169 1.61 -3.60 13.05
CA GLY A 169 1.35 -2.80 14.25
C GLY A 169 0.21 -1.79 14.12
N VAL A 170 -0.66 -1.97 13.13
CA VAL A 170 -1.80 -1.10 12.86
C VAL A 170 -3.09 -1.78 13.29
N VAL A 171 -3.88 -1.13 14.14
CA VAL A 171 -5.10 -1.72 14.71
C VAL A 171 -6.25 -0.71 14.67
N CYS A 172 -7.31 -1.06 13.93
CA CYS A 172 -8.52 -0.25 13.91
C CYS A 172 -9.14 -0.13 15.32
N PRO A 173 -9.30 1.09 15.88
CA PRO A 173 -9.81 1.29 17.24
C PRO A 173 -11.23 0.78 17.47
N MET A 174 -12.07 0.71 16.42
CA MET A 174 -13.43 0.16 16.54
C MET A 174 -13.48 -1.37 16.66
N HIS A 175 -12.33 -2.05 16.56
CA HIS A 175 -12.18 -3.49 16.70
C HIS A 175 -11.30 -3.92 17.88
N LYS A 176 -11.00 -3.01 18.83
CA LYS A 176 -10.46 -3.44 20.14
C LYS A 176 -11.55 -4.18 20.91
N SER A 177 -11.46 -5.52 20.91
CA SER A 177 -12.26 -6.40 21.77
C SER A 177 -11.98 -6.15 23.25
#